data_AF-A0A9P7BJG8-F1
#
_entry.id   AF-A0A9P7BJG8-F1
#
_cell.length_a   1.000
_cell.length_b   1.000
_cell.length_c   1.000
_cell.angle_alpha   90.00
_cell.angle_beta   90.00
_cell.angle_gamma   90.00
#
_symmetry.space_group_name_H-M   'P 1'
#
loop_
_entity.id
_entity.type
_entity.pdbx_description
1 polymer ?
#
loop_
_entity_poly.entity_id
_entity_poly.type
_entity_poly.pdbx_seq_one_letter_code
_entity_poly.pdbx_strand_id
1 'polypeptide(L)'
;MLRKYVHGAIHIWDQFVDAALFATRIRKHRSAGFSPFYLVYGREPVLPGDELRPYLADELAKDPRTIAEHTARELEALGQNRAAAEQRMRAVSEHDKSKWDAAITKVDFEVGDHVFDRQE
;
A
#
# COMPACT_ATOMS: atom_id res chain seq x y z
N MET A 1 2.88 -13.85 1.45
CA MET A 1 2.61 -13.85 -0.01
C MET A 1 3.68 -14.64 -0.73
N LEU A 2 4.95 -14.24 -0.65
CA LEU A 2 6.07 -14.89 -1.34
C LEU A 2 6.14 -16.41 -1.14
N ARG A 3 6.07 -16.89 0.12
CA ARG A 3 6.07 -18.34 0.43
C ARG A 3 4.99 -19.15 -0.31
N LYS A 4 3.84 -18.54 -0.63
CA LYS A 4 2.77 -19.20 -1.40
C LYS A 4 3.14 -19.36 -2.87
N TYR A 5 3.78 -18.35 -3.47
CA TYR A 5 4.23 -18.40 -4.87
C TYR A 5 5.35 -19.41 -5.10
N VAL A 6 6.20 -19.57 -4.10
CA VAL A 6 7.40 -20.42 -4.19
C VAL A 6 7.09 -21.92 -4.05
N HIS A 7 5.89 -22.30 -3.59
CA HIS A 7 5.42 -23.70 -3.51
C HIS A 7 6.44 -24.71 -2.92
N GLY A 8 7.25 -24.28 -1.95
CA GLY A 8 8.27 -25.12 -1.30
C GLY A 8 9.67 -25.04 -1.90
N ALA A 9 9.84 -24.48 -3.10
CA ALA A 9 11.13 -24.29 -3.76
C ALA A 9 11.83 -22.99 -3.32
N ILE A 10 12.18 -22.86 -2.02
CA ILE A 10 12.62 -21.59 -1.41
C ILE A 10 13.77 -20.90 -2.16
N HIS A 11 14.62 -21.65 -2.86
CA HIS A 11 15.76 -21.13 -3.62
C HIS A 11 15.42 -20.24 -4.83
N ILE A 12 14.19 -20.27 -5.37
CA ILE A 12 13.75 -19.44 -6.51
C ILE A 12 12.88 -18.25 -6.08
N TRP A 13 13.00 -17.81 -4.83
CA TRP A 13 12.14 -16.76 -4.27
C TRP A 13 12.29 -15.41 -5.00
N ASP A 14 13.47 -15.15 -5.54
CA ASP A 14 13.86 -13.96 -6.29
C ASP A 14 13.00 -13.76 -7.53
N GLN A 15 12.68 -14.84 -8.24
CA GLN A 15 11.85 -14.82 -9.45
C GLN A 15 10.40 -14.35 -9.18
N PHE A 16 9.92 -14.44 -7.94
CA PHE A 16 8.56 -14.07 -7.56
C PHE A 16 8.46 -12.72 -6.84
N VAL A 17 9.58 -12.01 -6.67
CA VAL A 17 9.60 -10.72 -5.97
C VAL A 17 8.71 -9.70 -6.66
N ASP A 18 8.83 -9.55 -7.97
CA ASP A 18 8.06 -8.57 -8.74
C ASP A 18 6.54 -8.85 -8.67
N ALA A 19 6.15 -10.11 -8.82
CA ALA A 19 4.76 -10.54 -8.70
C ALA A 19 4.21 -10.26 -7.29
N ALA A 20 5.00 -10.55 -6.25
CA ALA A 20 4.60 -10.28 -4.87
C ALA A 20 4.51 -8.78 -4.56
N LEU A 21 5.43 -7.97 -5.11
CA LEU A 21 5.44 -6.53 -4.98
C LEU A 21 4.20 -5.93 -5.65
N PHE A 22 3.91 -6.33 -6.89
CA PHE A 22 2.72 -5.91 -7.61
C PHE A 22 1.45 -6.28 -6.84
N ALA A 23 1.30 -7.55 -6.44
CA ALA A 23 0.14 -8.01 -5.67
C ALA A 23 -0.03 -7.25 -4.34
N THR A 24 1.06 -6.78 -3.73
CA THR A 24 1.02 -5.97 -2.51
C THR A 24 0.59 -4.53 -2.78
N ARG A 25 0.99 -3.96 -3.93
CA ARG A 25 0.66 -2.57 -4.33
C ARG A 25 -0.78 -2.40 -4.78
N ILE A 26 -1.37 -3.40 -5.44
CA ILE A 26 -2.73 -3.33 -5.99
C ILE A 26 -3.81 -3.66 -4.95
N ARG A 27 -3.47 -4.41 -3.90
CA ARG A 27 -4.41 -4.81 -2.87
C ARG A 27 -4.73 -3.63 -1.96
N LYS A 28 -5.98 -3.51 -1.50
CA LYS A 28 -6.36 -2.57 -0.43
C LYS A 28 -5.79 -3.03 0.91
N HIS A 29 -5.02 -2.16 1.57
CA HIS A 29 -4.45 -2.45 2.89
C HIS A 29 -5.45 -2.08 3.98
N ARG A 30 -5.58 -2.91 5.02
CA ARG A 30 -6.53 -2.64 6.12
C ARG A 30 -6.20 -1.34 6.86
N SER A 31 -4.92 -1.05 7.06
CA SER A 31 -4.44 0.13 7.78
C SER A 31 -4.75 1.43 7.05
N ALA A 32 -4.50 1.48 5.74
CA ALA A 32 -4.75 2.66 4.91
C ALA A 32 -6.19 2.74 4.37
N GLY A 33 -6.85 1.60 4.18
CA GLY A 33 -8.17 1.50 3.52
C GLY A 33 -8.13 1.55 1.98
N PHE A 34 -6.98 1.90 1.40
CA PHE A 34 -6.76 2.04 -0.05
C PHE A 34 -5.62 1.15 -0.53
N SER A 35 -5.50 0.99 -1.86
CA SER A 35 -4.34 0.33 -2.47
C SER A 35 -3.16 1.32 -2.51
N PRO A 36 -1.92 0.87 -2.20
CA PRO A 36 -0.74 1.73 -2.36
C PRO A 36 -0.61 2.30 -3.78
N PHE A 37 -0.97 1.53 -4.80
CA PHE A 37 -0.95 1.98 -6.19
C PHE A 37 -1.89 3.18 -6.41
N TYR A 38 -3.13 3.09 -5.92
CA TYR A 38 -4.09 4.19 -6.02
C TYR A 38 -3.60 5.45 -5.29
N LEU A 39 -3.03 5.30 -4.08
CA LEU A 39 -2.52 6.44 -3.32
C LEU A 39 -1.36 7.16 -4.03
N VAL A 40 -0.53 6.45 -4.79
CA VAL A 40 0.58 7.06 -5.55
C VAL A 40 0.08 7.69 -6.84
N TYR A 41 -0.70 6.95 -7.64
CA TYR A 41 -1.01 7.34 -9.02
C TYR A 41 -2.40 7.96 -9.21
N GLY A 42 -3.28 7.92 -8.21
CA GLY A 42 -4.65 8.42 -8.33
C GLY A 42 -5.61 7.56 -9.14
N ARG A 43 -5.12 6.40 -9.63
CA ARG A 43 -5.86 5.48 -10.50
C ARG A 43 -5.63 4.05 -10.05
N GLU A 44 -6.61 3.20 -10.27
CA GLU A 44 -6.46 1.76 -10.06
C GLU A 44 -5.68 1.13 -11.24
N PRO A 45 -4.88 0.09 -10.98
CA PRO A 45 -4.14 -0.62 -12.02
C PRO A 45 -5.13 -1.41 -12.89
N VAL A 46 -4.86 -1.46 -14.20
CA VAL A 46 -5.66 -2.29 -15.12
C VAL A 46 -5.17 -3.73 -15.03
N LEU A 47 -6.07 -4.63 -14.64
CA LEU A 47 -5.77 -6.06 -14.53
C LEU A 47 -6.33 -6.83 -15.72
N PRO A 48 -5.69 -7.95 -16.10
CA PRO A 48 -6.28 -8.88 -17.05
C PRO A 48 -7.63 -9.38 -16.52
N GLY A 49 -8.71 -9.06 -17.23
CA GLY A 49 -10.08 -9.41 -16.83
C GLY A 49 -10.92 -8.25 -16.28
N ASP A 50 -10.34 -7.06 -16.10
CA ASP A 50 -11.13 -5.86 -15.80
C ASP A 50 -12.03 -5.49 -16.99
N GLU A 51 -13.21 -4.94 -16.70
CA GLU A 51 -14.11 -4.41 -17.71
C GLU A 51 -13.41 -3.28 -18.48
N LEU A 52 -13.27 -3.47 -19.79
CA LEU A 52 -12.75 -2.44 -20.67
C LEU A 52 -13.67 -1.22 -20.59
N ARG A 53 -13.09 -0.03 -20.40
CA ARG A 53 -13.87 1.20 -20.41
C ARG A 53 -14.67 1.26 -21.73
N PRO A 54 -15.99 1.52 -21.66
CA PRO A 54 -16.79 1.67 -22.87
C PRO A 54 -16.17 2.75 -23.75
N TYR A 55 -16.12 2.48 -25.05
CA TYR A 55 -15.56 3.36 -26.07
C TYR A 55 -16.46 4.61 -26.17
N LEU A 56 -16.31 5.57 -25.24
CA LEU A 56 -16.96 6.87 -25.39
C LEU A 56 -16.37 7.54 -26.63
N ALA A 57 -17.24 8.15 -27.44
CA ALA A 57 -16.88 8.81 -28.69
C ALA A 57 -15.66 9.72 -28.48
N ASP A 58 -14.58 9.33 -29.14
CA ASP A 58 -13.20 9.79 -28.97
C ASP A 58 -13.04 11.32 -29.10
N GLU A 59 -14.00 11.99 -29.73
CA GLU A 59 -14.02 13.44 -29.97
C GLU A 59 -14.34 14.26 -28.70
N LEU A 60 -15.28 13.82 -27.87
CA LEU A 60 -15.67 14.57 -26.66
C LEU A 60 -14.67 14.33 -25.51
N ALA A 61 -14.01 13.18 -25.52
CA ALA A 61 -12.95 12.83 -24.57
C ALA A 61 -11.61 13.55 -24.85
N LYS A 62 -11.45 14.12 -26.05
CA LYS A 62 -10.23 14.84 -26.48
C LYS A 62 -10.28 16.35 -26.28
N ASP A 63 -11.42 16.91 -25.86
CA ASP A 63 -11.51 18.33 -25.56
C ASP A 63 -10.61 18.70 -24.36
N PRO A 64 -9.62 19.60 -24.54
CA PRO A 64 -8.67 19.94 -23.48
C PRO A 64 -9.32 20.49 -22.21
N ARG A 65 -10.46 21.18 -22.33
CA ARG A 65 -11.17 21.75 -21.17
C ARG A 65 -11.81 20.64 -20.33
N THR A 66 -12.51 19.72 -21.00
CA THR A 66 -13.12 18.55 -20.35
C THR A 66 -12.07 17.67 -19.66
N ILE A 67 -10.90 17.46 -20.28
CA ILE A 67 -9.78 16.73 -19.68
C ILE A 67 -9.26 17.44 -18.43
N ALA A 68 -9.06 18.77 -18.51
CA ALA A 68 -8.55 19.56 -17.39
C ALA A 68 -9.50 19.54 -16.19
N GLU A 69 -10.81 19.69 -16.43
CA GLU A 69 -11.83 19.62 -15.38
C GLU A 69 -11.89 18.23 -14.72
N HIS A 70 -11.83 17.15 -15.52
CA HIS A 70 -11.82 15.80 -15.00
C HIS A 70 -10.57 15.53 -14.15
N THR A 71 -9.40 15.92 -14.66
CA THR A 71 -8.12 15.76 -13.97
C THR A 71 -8.09 16.53 -12.65
N ALA A 72 -8.62 17.77 -12.64
CA ALA A 72 -8.70 18.58 -11.42
C ALA A 72 -9.56 17.89 -10.35
N ARG A 73 -10.71 17.34 -10.74
CA ARG A 73 -11.59 16.60 -9.82
C ARG A 73 -10.94 15.32 -9.27
N GLU A 74 -10.24 14.58 -10.13
CA GLU A 74 -9.51 13.37 -9.72
C GLU A 74 -8.38 13.69 -8.73
N LEU A 75 -7.63 14.78 -8.97
CA LEU A 75 -6.56 15.23 -8.07
C LEU A 75 -7.11 15.69 -6.72
N GLU A 76 -8.22 16.40 -6.70
CA GLU A 76 -8.89 16.82 -5.47
C GLU A 76 -9.33 15.59 -4.65
N ALA A 77 -10.04 14.66 -5.29
CA ALA A 77 -10.47 13.41 -4.66
C ALA A 77 -9.28 12.59 -4.16
N LEU A 78 -8.19 12.53 -4.92
CA LEU A 78 -6.95 11.86 -4.49
C LEU A 78 -6.36 12.53 -3.24
N GLY A 79 -6.35 13.85 -3.16
CA GLY A 79 -5.89 14.59 -1.99
C GLY A 79 -6.70 14.24 -0.74
N GLN A 80 -8.03 14.23 -0.87
CA GLN A 80 -8.93 13.83 0.23
C GLN A 80 -8.70 12.38 0.66
N ASN A 81 -8.53 11.46 -0.30
CA ASN A 81 -8.27 10.05 -0.03
C ASN A 81 -6.92 9.82 0.65
N ARG A 82 -5.87 10.57 0.27
CA ARG A 82 -4.57 10.54 0.94
C ARG A 82 -4.68 11.03 2.38
N ALA A 83 -5.35 12.15 2.61
CA ALA A 83 -5.58 12.66 3.96
C ALA A 83 -6.34 11.63 4.81
N ALA A 84 -7.38 11.02 4.28
CA ALA A 84 -8.13 9.97 4.97
C ALA A 84 -7.27 8.72 5.26
N ALA A 85 -6.39 8.32 4.34
CA ALA A 85 -5.47 7.20 4.53
C ALA A 85 -4.46 7.49 5.64
N GLU A 86 -3.89 8.70 5.66
CA GLU A 86 -2.94 9.13 6.70
C GLU A 86 -3.58 9.08 8.09
N GLN A 87 -4.80 9.62 8.24
CA GLN A 87 -5.49 9.61 9.54
C GLN A 87 -5.75 8.18 10.03
N ARG A 88 -6.18 7.27 9.14
CA ARG A 88 -6.37 5.86 9.51
C ARG A 88 -5.06 5.18 9.90
N MET A 89 -3.99 5.41 9.14
CA MET A 89 -2.69 4.83 9.44
C MET A 89 -2.15 5.31 10.79
N ARG A 90 -2.36 6.59 11.12
CA ARG A 90 -2.00 7.14 12.45
C ARG A 90 -2.79 6.44 13.55
N ALA A 91 -4.12 6.36 13.44
CA ALA A 91 -4.96 5.70 14.44
C ALA A 91 -4.59 4.22 14.64
N VAL A 92 -4.32 3.49 13.55
CA VAL A 92 -3.86 2.09 13.63
C VAL A 92 -2.49 2.00 14.29
N SER A 93 -1.55 2.88 13.93
CA SER A 93 -0.23 2.92 14.54
C SER A 93 -0.28 3.22 16.04
N GLU A 94 -1.14 4.14 16.47
CA GLU A 94 -1.34 4.49 17.89
C GLU A 94 -1.96 3.33 18.67
N HIS A 95 -2.97 2.68 18.09
CA HIS A 95 -3.59 1.49 18.68
C HIS A 95 -2.59 0.34 18.82
N ASP A 96 -1.82 0.05 17.77
CA ASP A 96 -0.83 -1.01 17.80
C ASP A 96 0.29 -0.67 18.79
N LYS A 97 0.71 0.60 18.86
CA LYS A 97 1.66 1.06 19.87
C LYS A 97 1.15 0.82 21.28
N SER A 98 -0.08 1.23 21.62
CA SER A 98 -0.60 1.04 22.98
C SER A 98 -0.69 -0.43 23.37
N LYS A 99 -1.09 -1.29 22.41
CA LYS A 99 -1.14 -2.74 22.60
C LYS A 99 0.24 -3.34 22.87
N TRP A 100 1.25 -2.95 22.08
CA TRP A 100 2.61 -3.47 22.25
C TRP A 100 3.32 -2.89 23.47
N ASP A 101 3.13 -1.61 23.77
CA ASP A 101 3.65 -0.98 24.99
C ASP A 101 3.11 -1.67 26.26
N ALA A 102 1.87 -2.19 26.23
CA ALA A 102 1.30 -2.97 27.32
C ALA A 102 1.81 -4.42 27.39
N ALA A 103 2.17 -5.01 26.24
CA ALA A 103 2.65 -6.40 26.15
C ALA A 103 4.16 -6.53 26.40
N ILE A 104 4.94 -5.48 26.11
CA ILE A 104 6.39 -5.48 26.24
C ILE A 104 6.77 -5.06 27.66
N THR A 105 7.55 -5.90 28.34
CA THR A 105 8.24 -5.49 29.56
C THR A 105 9.35 -4.52 29.17
N LYS A 106 9.25 -3.27 29.64
CA LYS A 106 10.35 -2.31 29.48
C LYS A 106 11.54 -2.81 30.29
N VAL A 107 12.64 -3.07 29.59
CA VAL A 107 13.93 -3.38 30.20
C VAL A 107 14.79 -2.15 30.04
N ASP A 108 15.14 -1.52 31.16
CA ASP A 108 16.14 -0.46 31.19
C ASP A 108 17.51 -1.12 31.31
N PHE A 109 18.50 -0.61 30.56
CA PHE A 109 19.87 -1.11 30.56
C PHE A 109 20.81 -0.01 31.03
N GLU A 110 21.73 -0.35 31.92
CA GLU A 110 22.79 0.56 32.36
C GLU A 110 24.11 0.25 31.63
N VAL A 111 25.02 1.23 31.64
CA VAL A 111 26.35 1.09 31.03
C VAL A 111 27.13 0.02 31.80
N GLY A 112 27.33 -1.15 31.18
CA GLY A 112 27.96 -2.33 31.79
C GLY A 112 27.09 -3.58 31.76
N ASP A 113 25.79 -3.46 31.44
CA ASP A 113 24.91 -4.61 31.32
C ASP A 113 25.26 -5.47 30.10
N HIS A 114 25.35 -6.77 30.32
CA HIS A 114 25.58 -7.74 29.26
C HIS A 114 24.26 -8.05 28.55
N VAL A 115 24.14 -7.55 27.31
CA VAL A 115 23.02 -7.89 26.42
C VAL A 115 23.39 -9.08 25.54
N PHE A 116 22.44 -9.98 25.35
CA PHE A 116 22.61 -11.11 24.44
C PHE A 116 22.63 -10.58 23.01
N ASP A 117 23.80 -10.62 22.38
CA ASP A 117 23.92 -10.40 20.94
C ASP A 117 23.59 -11.70 20.20
N ARG A 118 22.61 -11.65 19.30
CA ARG A 118 22.25 -12.80 18.48
C ARG A 118 23.19 -12.83 17.29
N GLN A 119 24.29 -13.57 17.44
CA GLN A 119 25.22 -13.86 16.35
C GLN A 119 24.48 -14.65 15.25
N GLU A 120 24.48 -14.11 14.03
CA GLU A 120 23.98 -14.77 12.80
C GLU A 120 24.99 -15.77 12.23
#